data_AF-A0A5B8R3L4-F1
#
_entry.id   AF-A0A5B8R3L4-F1
#
_cell.length_a   1.000
_cell.length_b   1.000
_cell.length_c   1.000
_cell.angle_alpha   90.00
_cell.angle_beta   90.00
_cell.angle_gamma   90.00
#
_symmetry.space_group_name_H-M   'P 1'
#
loop_
_entity.id
_entity.type
_entity.pdbx_description
1 polymer ?
#
loop_
_entity_poly.entity_id
_entity_poly.type
_entity_poly.pdbx_seq_one_letter_code
_entity_poly.pdbx_strand_id
1 'polypeptide(L)' 'MSEADYNIALKRIETLFHAVPNTPEGDELEALISFVNAYEDLNYPM' A
#
# COMPACT_ATOMS: atom_id res chain seq x y z
N MET A 1 -8.73 0.16 10.77
CA MET A 1 -8.36 0.14 9.33
C MET A 1 -9.63 -0.26 8.61
N SER A 2 -10.17 0.62 7.78
CA SER A 2 -11.40 0.32 7.03
C SER A 2 -11.05 -0.04 5.60
N GLU A 3 -11.95 -0.73 4.88
CA GLU A 3 -11.80 -1.01 3.44
C GLU A 3 -11.49 0.25 2.62
N ALA A 4 -11.94 1.43 3.09
CA ALA A 4 -11.60 2.72 2.50
C ALA A 4 -10.09 3.01 2.51
N ASP A 5 -9.39 2.77 3.63
CA ASP A 5 -7.95 2.98 3.73
C ASP A 5 -7.19 2.03 2.79
N TYR A 6 -7.64 0.78 2.71
CA TYR A 6 -7.10 -0.22 1.79
C TYR A 6 -7.29 0.19 0.32
N ASN A 7 -8.48 0.67 -0.06
CA ASN A 7 -8.75 1.13 -1.42
C ASN A 7 -7.93 2.38 -1.80
N ILE A 8 -7.74 3.30 -0.85
CA ILE A 8 -6.90 4.49 -1.03
C ILE A 8 -5.43 4.07 -1.21
N ALA A 9 -4.95 3.14 -0.38
CA ALA A 9 -3.61 2.60 -0.48
C ALA A 9 -3.37 1.96 -1.84
N LEU A 10 -4.29 1.10 -2.32
CA LEU A 10 -4.22 0.50 -3.65
C LEU A 10 -4.13 1.55 -4.78
N LYS A 11 -4.99 2.57 -4.76
CA LYS A 11 -4.93 3.66 -5.76
C LYS A 11 -3.63 4.44 -5.73
N ARG A 12 -3.05 4.65 -4.55
CA ARG A 12 -1.74 5.30 -4.43
C ARG A 12 -0.64 4.39 -4.92
N ILE A 13 -0.67 3.10 -4.60
CA ILE A 13 0.28 2.11 -5.13
C ILE A 13 0.24 2.10 -6.65
N GLU A 14 -0.94 2.09 -7.29
CA GLU A 14 -1.05 2.19 -8.76
C GLU A 14 -0.47 3.50 -9.32
N THR A 15 -0.68 4.61 -8.61
CA THR A 15 -0.13 5.92 -9.00
C THR A 15 1.39 5.97 -8.81
N LEU A 16 1.92 5.34 -7.77
CA LEU A 16 3.33 5.31 -7.43
C LEU A 16 4.03 4.09 -8.02
N PHE A 17 3.34 3.26 -8.81
CA PHE A 17 3.92 2.04 -9.39
C PHE A 17 5.07 2.34 -10.35
N HIS A 18 5.06 3.55 -10.94
CA HIS A 18 6.14 4.06 -11.78
C HIS A 18 7.17 4.90 -10.99
N ALA A 19 7.02 5.02 -9.67
CA ALA A 19 7.97 5.73 -8.83
C ALA A 19 9.32 4.99 -8.82
N VAL A 20 10.39 5.77 -8.82
CA VAL A 20 11.75 5.24 -8.80
C VAL A 20 12.09 4.80 -7.36
N PRO A 21 12.65 3.60 -7.16
CA PRO A 21 13.11 3.19 -5.83
C PRO A 21 14.18 4.16 -5.30
N ASN A 22 14.21 4.41 -3.99
CA ASN A 22 15.05 5.43 -3.32
C ASN A 22 14.61 6.90 -3.55
N THR A 23 13.34 7.13 -3.92
CA THR A 23 12.72 8.47 -3.84
C THR A 23 11.65 8.47 -2.74
N PRO A 24 11.24 9.64 -2.23
CA PRO A 24 10.14 9.73 -1.26
C PRO A 24 8.85 9.03 -1.74
N GLU A 25 8.61 8.98 -3.05
CA GLU A 25 7.51 8.25 -3.67
C GLU A 25 7.69 6.73 -3.60
N GLY A 26 8.91 6.23 -3.76
CA GLY A 26 9.25 4.81 -3.60
C GLY A 26 9.17 4.35 -2.13
N ASP A 27 9.64 5.17 -1.19
CA ASP A 27 9.47 4.93 0.25
C ASP A 27 7.97 4.86 0.63
N GLU A 28 7.16 5.77 0.08
CA GLU A 28 5.71 5.76 0.28
C GLU A 28 5.06 4.51 -0.32
N LEU A 29 5.48 4.09 -1.52
CA LEU A 29 5.02 2.86 -2.17
C LEU A 29 5.30 1.63 -1.27
N GLU A 30 6.52 1.49 -0.75
CA GLU A 30 6.88 0.39 0.15
C GLU A 30 6.03 0.38 1.43
N ALA A 31 5.83 1.56 2.05
CA ALA A 31 5.00 1.68 3.23
C ALA A 31 3.53 1.29 2.96
N LEU A 32 2.98 1.69 1.81
CA LEU A 32 1.62 1.34 1.40
C LEU A 32 1.47 -0.15 1.11
N ILE A 33 2.44 -0.77 0.43
CA ILE A 33 2.44 -2.22 0.18
C ILE A 33 2.46 -2.98 1.51
N SER A 34 3.29 -2.54 2.47
CA SER A 34 3.36 -3.14 3.80
C SER A 34 2.05 -2.98 4.57
N PHE A 35 1.40 -1.82 4.47
CA PHE A 35 0.09 -1.56 5.06
C PHE A 35 -1.00 -2.49 4.49
N VAL A 36 -1.03 -2.65 3.17
CA VAL A 36 -1.97 -3.55 2.47
C VAL A 36 -1.75 -5.00 2.93
N ASN A 37 -0.50 -5.47 2.99
CA ASN A 37 -0.19 -6.81 3.47
C ASN A 37 -0.64 -7.03 4.92
N ALA A 38 -0.37 -6.09 5.82
CA ALA A 38 -0.81 -6.19 7.22
C ALA A 38 -2.35 -6.15 7.34
N TYR A 39 -3.02 -5.35 6.50
CA TYR A 39 -4.47 -5.33 6.45
C TYR A 39 -5.05 -6.66 5.98
N GLU A 40 -4.47 -7.27 4.95
CA GLU A 40 -4.90 -8.57 4.42
C GLU A 40 -4.63 -9.70 5.42
N ASP A 41 -3.49 -9.70 6.10
CA ASP A 41 -3.19 -10.66 7.17
C ASP A 41 -4.22 -10.60 8.31
N LEU A 42 -4.64 -9.38 8.69
CA LEU A 42 -5.63 -9.16 9.75
C LEU A 42 -7.07 -9.46 9.32
N ASN A 43 -7.45 -9.18 8.06
CA ASN A 43 -8.84 -9.29 7.59
C ASN A 43 -9.13 -10.60 6.83
N TYR A 44 -8.12 -11.19 6.19
CA TYR A 44 -8.19 -12.47 5.48
C TYR A 44 -7.13 -13.47 6.01
N PRO A 45 -7.17 -13.83 7.30
CA PRO A 45 -6.38 -14.96 7.78
C PRO A 45 -6.97 -16.25 7.19
N MET A 46 -6.35 -16.79 6.15
CA MET A 46 -6.66 -18.11 5.57
C MET A 46 -5.89 -19.22 6.28
#